data_AF-A0A534UA77-F1
#
_entry.id   AF-A0A534UA77-F1
#
_cell.length_a   1.000
_cell.length_b   1.000
_cell.length_c   1.000
_cell.angle_alpha   90.00
_cell.angle_beta   90.00
_cell.angle_gamma   90.00
#
_symmetry.space_group_name_H-M   'P 1'
#
loop_
_entity.id
_entity.type
_entity.pdbx_description
1 polymer ?
#
loop_
_entity_poly.entity_id
_entity_poly.type
_entity_poly.pdbx_seq_one_letter_code
_entity_poly.pdbx_strand_id
1 'polypeptide(L)' 'MATSAVISTGAADPLRRQRLPPQLAYGERGVPGRTAAITGGPNEALIFDLELLAIKQAGPVSGQPVETKAKSRKD' A
#
# COMPACT_ATOMS: atom_id res chain seq x y z
N MET A 1 -0.11 -7.86 -29.74
CA MET A 1 -1.42 -7.29 -29.34
C MET A 1 -1.48 -7.32 -27.83
N ALA A 2 -1.42 -6.17 -27.16
CA ALA A 2 -1.56 -6.09 -25.70
C ALA A 2 -3.00 -5.69 -25.38
N THR A 3 -3.73 -6.59 -24.73
CA THR A 3 -5.10 -6.36 -24.29
C THR A 3 -5.07 -5.43 -23.08
N SER A 4 -5.33 -4.14 -23.29
CA SER A 4 -5.55 -3.20 -22.20
C SER A 4 -6.83 -3.57 -21.47
N ALA A 5 -6.72 -4.00 -20.22
CA ALA A 5 -7.88 -4.18 -19.36
C ALA A 5 -8.44 -2.80 -19.00
N VAL A 6 -9.65 -2.50 -19.47
CA VAL A 6 -10.41 -1.32 -19.06
C VAL A 6 -10.96 -1.61 -17.66
N ILE A 7 -10.36 -1.01 -16.62
CA ILE A 7 -10.97 -1.00 -15.28
C ILE A 7 -12.07 0.06 -15.33
N SER A 8 -13.31 -0.40 -15.50
CA SER A 8 -14.50 0.44 -15.58
C SER A 8 -14.75 1.12 -14.23
N THR A 9 -14.29 2.37 -14.11
CA THR A 9 -14.69 3.27 -13.02
C THR A 9 -16.13 3.72 -13.25
N GLY A 10 -17.06 3.24 -12.46
CA GLY A 10 -18.46 3.70 -12.51
C GLY A 10 -19.38 3.00 -11.53
N ALA A 11 -19.80 3.76 -10.52
CA ALA A 11 -20.79 3.46 -9.46
C ALA A 11 -20.30 2.58 -8.30
N ALA A 12 -20.30 3.19 -7.10
CA ALA A 12 -20.14 2.60 -5.76
C ALA A 12 -19.49 1.21 -5.76
N ASP A 13 -18.16 1.17 -5.86
CA ASP A 13 -17.44 -0.08 -5.77
C ASP A 13 -17.78 -0.74 -4.41
N PRO A 14 -18.34 -1.96 -4.38
CA PRO A 14 -18.73 -2.57 -3.14
C PRO A 14 -17.49 -2.81 -2.28
N LEU A 15 -17.61 -2.66 -0.95
CA LEU A 15 -16.58 -3.08 -0.01
C LEU A 15 -16.14 -4.50 -0.35
N ARG A 16 -14.87 -4.67 -0.73
CA ARG A 16 -14.30 -5.97 -1.07
C ARG A 16 -13.54 -6.52 0.12
N ARG A 17 -13.96 -7.68 0.62
CA ARG A 17 -13.23 -8.41 1.66
C ARG A 17 -12.00 -9.09 1.07
N GLN A 18 -10.83 -8.71 1.55
CA GLN A 18 -9.54 -9.29 1.14
C GLN A 18 -8.89 -10.00 2.32
N ARG A 19 -8.37 -11.20 2.06
CA ARG A 19 -7.55 -11.96 3.00
C ARG A 19 -6.11 -11.92 2.53
N LEU A 20 -5.25 -11.23 3.28
CA LEU A 20 -3.82 -11.14 2.99
C LEU A 20 -3.10 -12.25 3.76
N PRO A 21 -2.47 -13.22 3.07
CA PRO A 21 -1.64 -14.21 3.72
C PRO A 21 -0.38 -13.55 4.34
N PRO A 22 0.28 -14.22 5.29
CA PRO A 22 1.38 -13.63 6.07
C PRO A 22 2.50 -13.01 5.24
N GLN A 23 2.85 -13.65 4.11
CA GLN A 23 3.91 -13.23 3.20
C GLN A 23 3.61 -11.91 2.47
N LEU A 24 2.33 -11.53 2.40
CA LEU A 24 1.86 -10.25 1.85
C LEU A 24 1.44 -9.26 2.96
N ALA A 25 1.49 -9.70 4.22
CA ALA A 25 1.13 -8.92 5.40
C ALA A 25 2.40 -8.54 6.19
N TYR A 26 2.42 -8.75 7.52
CA TYR A 26 3.55 -8.42 8.39
C TYR A 26 4.55 -9.56 8.60
N GLY A 27 4.31 -10.74 8.01
CA GLY A 27 5.19 -11.91 8.12
C GLY A 27 5.55 -12.27 9.56
N GLU A 28 6.77 -12.76 9.76
CA GLU A 28 7.28 -13.22 11.07
C GLU A 28 7.36 -12.09 12.11
N ARG A 29 7.44 -10.83 11.67
CA ARG A 29 7.57 -9.71 12.60
C ARG A 29 6.26 -9.41 13.33
N GLY A 30 5.12 -9.73 12.71
CA GLY A 30 3.82 -9.31 13.21
C GLY A 30 3.62 -7.79 13.19
N VAL A 31 2.48 -7.32 13.69
CA VAL A 31 2.10 -5.90 13.65
C VAL A 31 3.01 -5.08 14.58
N PRO A 32 3.78 -4.11 14.06
CA PRO A 32 4.66 -3.29 14.90
C PRO A 32 3.85 -2.23 15.66
N GLY A 33 4.02 -2.19 16.98
CA GLY A 33 3.31 -1.25 17.86
C GLY A 33 1.89 -1.70 18.18
N ARG A 34 1.52 -1.66 19.47
CA ARG A 34 0.15 -1.93 19.91
C ARG A 34 -0.68 -0.66 19.74
N THR A 35 -1.13 -0.37 18.53
CA THR A 35 -2.29 0.50 18.36
C THR A 35 -3.52 -0.34 18.69
N ALA A 36 -4.38 0.12 19.61
CA ALA A 36 -5.53 -0.66 20.08
C ALA A 36 -6.47 -1.16 18.95
N ALA A 37 -6.40 -0.55 17.77
CA ALA A 37 -7.20 -0.90 16.60
C ALA A 37 -6.71 -2.16 15.84
N ILE A 38 -5.43 -2.53 15.91
CA ILE A 38 -4.90 -3.69 15.17
C ILE A 38 -3.86 -4.41 16.02
N THR A 39 -4.19 -5.62 16.47
CA THR A 39 -3.26 -6.53 17.15
C THR A 39 -3.12 -7.77 16.28
N GLY A 40 -1.90 -8.10 15.84
CA GLY A 40 -1.64 -9.29 15.05
C GLY A 40 -0.24 -9.85 15.33
N GLY A 41 -0.16 -11.15 15.53
CA GLY A 41 1.06 -11.88 15.86
C GLY A 41 1.93 -12.22 14.65
N PRO A 42 3.12 -12.80 14.89
CA PRO A 42 3.93 -13.40 13.85
C PRO A 42 3.12 -14.35 12.96
N ASN A 43 3.30 -14.23 11.65
CA ASN A 43 2.71 -15.08 10.63
C ASN A 43 1.18 -15.14 10.62
N GLU A 44 0.51 -14.10 11.14
CA GLU A 44 -0.95 -14.02 11.12
C GLU A 44 -1.46 -13.46 9.78
N ALA A 45 -2.58 -14.00 9.31
CA ALA A 45 -3.28 -13.47 8.14
C ALA A 45 -4.12 -12.25 8.52
N LEU A 46 -4.20 -11.27 7.63
CA LEU A 46 -5.03 -10.08 7.86
C LEU A 46 -6.27 -10.11 6.98
N ILE A 47 -7.39 -9.62 7.51
CA ILE A 47 -8.65 -9.52 6.78
C ILE A 47 -9.09 -8.06 6.80
N PHE A 48 -9.33 -7.49 5.62
CA PHE A 48 -9.77 -6.11 5.47
C PHE A 48 -10.98 -6.04 4.55
N ASP A 49 -11.88 -5.11 4.84
CA ASP A 49 -12.89 -4.66 3.89
C ASP A 49 -12.34 -3.38 3.22
N LEU A 50 -12.14 -3.40 1.91
CA LEU A 50 -11.50 -2.33 1.15
C LEU A 50 -12.50 -1.66 0.20
N GLU A 51 -12.45 -0.33 0.14
CA GLU A 51 -13.14 0.47 -0.89
C GLU A 51 -12.09 1.16 -1.77
N LEU A 52 -12.16 0.93 -3.08
CA LEU A 52 -11.28 1.59 -4.04
C LEU A 52 -11.97 2.84 -4.58
N LEU A 53 -11.52 4.02 -4.15
CA LEU A 53 -12.17 5.28 -4.53
C LEU A 53 -11.80 5.75 -5.94
N ALA A 54 -10.52 5.66 -6.31
CA ALA A 54 -10.02 6.04 -7.64
C ALA A 54 -8.62 5.50 -7.91
N ILE A 55 -8.30 5.26 -9.17
CA ILE A 55 -6.93 5.04 -9.65
C ILE A 55 -6.53 6.24 -10.49
N LYS A 56 -5.42 6.89 -10.14
CA LYS A 56 -4.80 7.94 -10.96
C LYS A 56 -3.52 7.39 -11.56
N GLN A 57 -3.37 7.50 -12.88
CA GLN A 57 -2.11 7.18 -13.52
C GLN A 57 -1.08 8.24 -13.13
N ALA A 58 0.07 7.80 -12.65
CA ALA A 58 1.19 8.70 -12.47
C ALA A 58 1.61 9.24 -13.84
N GLY A 59 1.74 10.56 -13.95
CA GLY A 59 2.35 11.18 -15.13
C GLY A 59 3.83 10.77 -15.23
N PRO A 60 4.46 11.03 -16.39
CA PRO A 60 5.89 10.81 -16.54
C PRO A 60 6.65 11.57 -15.46
N VAL A 61 7.33 10.83 -14.58
CA VAL A 61 8.26 11.40 -13.60
C VAL A 61 9.51 11.83 -14.36
N SER A 62 9.55 13.08 -14.81
CA SER A 62 10.80 13.70 -15.25
C SER A 62 11.75 13.67 -14.04
N GLY A 63 12.85 12.94 -14.13
CA GLY A 63 13.76 12.62 -13.02
C GLY A 63 14.41 13.84 -12.37
N GLN A 64 13.64 14.62 -11.62
CA GLN A 64 14.18 15.67 -10.77
C GLN A 64 14.99 14.99 -9.66
N PRO A 65 16.29 15.31 -9.52
CA PRO A 65 17.08 14.86 -8.38
C PRO A 65 16.40 15.35 -7.11
N VAL A 66 16.03 14.43 -6.22
CA VAL A 66 15.68 14.80 -4.86
C VAL A 66 16.95 15.35 -4.21
N GLU A 67 17.06 16.68 -4.08
CA GLU A 67 18.16 17.32 -3.37
C GLU A 67 18.17 16.83 -1.92
N THR A 68 19.00 15.82 -1.64
CA THR A 68 19.36 15.49 -0.26
C THR A 68 20.28 16.60 0.22
N LYS A 69 19.71 17.58 0.94
CA LYS A 69 20.49 18.58 1.68
C LYS A 69 21.25 17.88 2.80
N ALA A 70 22.41 17.32 2.47
CA ALA A 70 23.36 16.80 3.43
C ALA A 70 23.92 17.98 4.23
N LYS A 71 23.47 18.10 5.48
CA LYS A 71 23.95 19.08 6.44
C LYS A 71 25.34 18.62 6.93
N SER A 72 26.39 18.97 6.18
CA SER A 72 27.77 18.75 6.60
C SER A 72 28.03 19.53 7.89
N ARG A 73 28.36 18.82 8.97
CA ARG A 73 28.87 19.42 10.20
C ARG A 73 30.32 19.85 9.92
N LYS A 74 30.61 21.11 10.21
CA LYS A 74 31.93 21.71 10.15
C LYS A 74 32.73 21.23 11.36
N ASP A 75 33.83 20.53 11.11
CA ASP A 75 34.93 20.34 12.06
C ASP A 75 35.74 21.66 12.21
#